data_AF-A0A7C4HBN2-F1
#
_entry.id   AF-A0A7C4HBN2-F1
#
_cell.length_a   1.000
_cell.length_b   1.000
_cell.length_c   1.000
_cell.angle_alpha   90.00
_cell.angle_beta   90.00
_cell.angle_gamma   90.00
#
_symmetry.space_group_name_H-M   'P 1'
#
loop_
_entity.id
_entity.type
_entity.pdbx_description
1 polymer ?
#
loop_
_entity_poly.entity_id
_entity_poly.type
_entity_poly.pdbx_seq_one_letter_code
_entity_poly.pdbx_strand_id
1 'polypeptide(L)'
;MEKMSGERVEEVKITVPVLALVLLLTALLTIIGNIFVYFLPFPFTCNMNAGDLIATPGVDMLGIPFMTTLIVGALMYIPSVRKYLRPVNLMLLYVVALASSAFANQDSPWREAFEPVIARVGTDPAVMAYVPEFVSPPREAAEALIRGTGSITAIPWGQLLPAITWRFFTFAFFAGISVGLISIFRRQWIDVE
;
A
#
# COMPACT_ATOMS: atom_id res chain seq x y z
N MET A 1 32.80 -13.92 -27.11
CA MET A 1 32.50 -13.05 -25.97
C MET A 1 31.74 -11.85 -26.50
N GLU A 2 30.42 -11.97 -26.45
CA GLU A 2 29.47 -10.97 -26.94
C GLU A 2 29.50 -9.77 -25.99
N LYS A 3 29.86 -8.59 -26.51
CA LYS A 3 29.76 -7.34 -25.77
C LYS A 3 28.28 -7.14 -25.45
N MET A 4 27.87 -7.34 -24.20
CA MET A 4 26.61 -6.78 -23.73
C MET A 4 26.70 -5.27 -23.93
N SER A 5 26.00 -4.77 -24.95
CA SER A 5 25.77 -3.36 -25.13
C SER A 5 25.08 -2.87 -23.86
N GLY A 6 25.74 -2.00 -23.10
CA GLY A 6 25.09 -1.30 -22.00
C GLY A 6 23.90 -0.52 -22.55
N GLU A 7 22.71 -1.10 -22.43
CA GLU A 7 21.46 -0.36 -22.54
C GLU A 7 21.58 0.79 -21.54
N ARG A 8 21.69 2.02 -22.05
CA ARG A 8 21.51 3.19 -21.20
C ARG A 8 20.11 3.07 -20.66
N VAL A 9 19.99 2.75 -19.39
CA VAL A 9 18.74 2.90 -18.64
C VAL A 9 18.38 4.37 -18.77
N GLU A 10 17.43 4.68 -19.66
CA GLU A 10 16.94 6.05 -19.80
C GLU A 10 16.39 6.47 -18.43
N GLU A 11 16.96 7.53 -17.87
CA GLU A 11 16.43 8.10 -16.64
C GLU A 11 14.99 8.56 -16.90
N VAL A 12 14.05 7.85 -16.28
CA VAL A 12 12.64 8.22 -16.31
C VAL A 12 12.50 9.50 -15.51
N LYS A 13 12.34 10.63 -16.22
CA LYS A 13 12.01 11.89 -15.57
C LYS A 13 10.63 11.79 -14.93
N ILE A 14 10.60 11.71 -13.61
CA ILE A 14 9.35 11.77 -12.85
C ILE A 14 8.80 13.20 -12.97
N THR A 15 7.80 13.36 -13.82
CA THR A 15 7.09 14.63 -14.00
C THR A 15 5.86 14.69 -13.11
N VAL A 16 5.34 15.90 -12.84
CA VAL A 16 4.12 16.11 -12.05
C VAL A 16 2.92 15.30 -12.59
N PRO A 17 2.66 15.23 -13.91
CA PRO A 17 1.57 14.40 -14.44
C PRO A 17 1.75 12.91 -14.16
N VAL A 18 2.99 12.39 -14.23
CA VAL A 18 3.27 10.98 -13.92
C VAL A 18 3.04 10.70 -12.44
N LEU A 19 3.48 11.60 -11.56
CA LEU A 19 3.19 11.53 -10.12
C LEU A 19 1.69 11.54 -9.83
N ALA A 20 0.94 12.45 -10.45
CA ALA A 20 -0.50 12.53 -10.28
C ALA A 20 -1.19 11.24 -10.76
N LEU A 21 -0.75 10.68 -11.88
CA LEU A 21 -1.27 9.40 -12.39
C LEU A 21 -0.95 8.24 -11.45
N VAL A 22 0.28 8.17 -10.93
CA VAL A 22 0.70 7.17 -9.94
C VAL A 22 -0.18 7.25 -8.70
N LEU A 23 -0.38 8.44 -8.14
CA LEU A 23 -1.24 8.66 -6.96
C LEU A 23 -2.68 8.22 -7.23
N LEU A 24 -3.22 8.60 -8.38
CA LEU A 24 -4.59 8.26 -8.76
C LEU A 24 -4.78 6.76 -8.96
N LEU A 25 -3.85 6.09 -9.67
CA LEU A 25 -3.90 4.65 -9.86
C LEU A 25 -3.71 3.90 -8.55
N THR A 26 -2.82 4.36 -7.68
CA THR A 26 -2.64 3.76 -6.35
C THR A 26 -3.93 3.87 -5.53
N ALA A 27 -4.53 5.07 -5.44
CA ALA A 27 -5.78 5.27 -4.72
C ALA A 27 -6.92 4.38 -5.26
N LEU A 28 -7.09 4.32 -6.59
CA LEU A 28 -8.12 3.49 -7.23
C LEU A 28 -7.92 2.00 -6.96
N LEU A 29 -6.70 1.49 -7.15
CA LEU A 29 -6.39 0.07 -6.89
C LEU A 29 -6.57 -0.28 -5.43
N THR A 30 -6.18 0.60 -4.50
CA THR A 30 -6.41 0.42 -3.07
C THR A 30 -7.90 0.37 -2.73
N ILE A 31 -8.73 1.25 -3.30
CA ILE A 31 -10.18 1.23 -3.09
C ILE A 31 -10.77 -0.09 -3.61
N ILE A 32 -10.41 -0.49 -4.83
CA ILE A 32 -10.90 -1.74 -5.44
C ILE A 32 -10.48 -2.95 -4.60
N GLY A 33 -9.23 -2.99 -4.16
CA GLY A 33 -8.71 -4.05 -3.30
C GLY A 33 -9.46 -4.13 -1.96
N ASN A 34 -9.69 -2.99 -1.30
CA ASN A 34 -10.46 -2.94 -0.06
C ASN A 34 -11.92 -3.38 -0.23
N ILE A 35 -12.56 -3.01 -1.34
CA ILE A 35 -13.91 -3.49 -1.68
C ILE A 35 -13.91 -5.01 -1.84
N PHE A 36 -12.92 -5.56 -2.57
CA PHE A 36 -12.79 -7.01 -2.73
C PHE A 36 -12.61 -7.72 -1.38
N VAL A 37 -11.74 -7.19 -0.51
CA VAL A 37 -11.52 -7.72 0.85
C VAL A 37 -12.76 -7.65 1.72
N TYR A 38 -13.55 -6.59 1.59
CA TYR A 38 -14.80 -6.44 2.33
C TYR A 38 -15.83 -7.53 1.97
N PHE A 39 -15.87 -7.95 0.71
CA PHE A 39 -16.78 -9.00 0.25
C PHE A 39 -16.23 -10.42 0.40
N LEU A 40 -14.99 -10.60 0.86
CA LEU A 40 -14.42 -11.92 1.11
C LEU A 40 -15.03 -12.56 2.36
N PRO A 41 -15.47 -13.83 2.29
CA PRO A 41 -15.89 -14.57 3.47
C PRO A 41 -14.73 -14.68 4.48
N PHE A 42 -15.03 -14.57 5.77
CA PHE A 42 -14.04 -14.54 6.86
C PHE A 42 -12.91 -15.58 6.75
N PRO A 43 -13.16 -16.86 6.41
CA PRO A 43 -12.08 -17.86 6.30
C PRO A 43 -11.03 -17.55 5.22
N PHE A 44 -11.37 -16.73 4.23
CA PHE A 44 -10.51 -16.41 3.09
C PHE A 44 -9.81 -15.07 3.22
N THR A 45 -10.11 -14.27 4.26
CA THR A 45 -9.61 -12.90 4.34
C THR A 45 -8.11 -12.83 4.62
N CYS A 46 -7.54 -13.87 5.26
CA CYS A 46 -6.11 -13.98 5.51
C CYS A 46 -5.30 -14.54 4.34
N ASN A 47 -5.87 -15.45 3.53
CA ASN A 47 -5.08 -16.18 2.52
C ASN A 47 -5.42 -15.77 1.07
N MET A 48 -6.52 -15.04 0.87
CA MET A 48 -6.98 -14.60 -0.45
C MET A 48 -7.15 -13.09 -0.51
N ASN A 49 -6.48 -12.36 0.38
CA ASN A 49 -6.49 -10.91 0.39
C ASN A 49 -5.82 -10.33 -0.85
N ALA A 50 -6.38 -9.26 -1.44
CA ALA A 50 -5.74 -8.56 -2.55
C ALA A 50 -4.37 -7.94 -2.15
N GLY A 51 -4.22 -7.59 -0.87
CA GLY A 51 -2.99 -7.06 -0.27
C GLY A 51 -1.97 -8.11 0.17
N ASP A 52 -2.34 -9.39 0.18
CA ASP A 52 -1.49 -10.46 0.71
C ASP A 52 -1.06 -11.44 -0.40
N LEU A 53 -0.16 -12.35 -0.05
CA LEU A 53 0.37 -13.38 -0.93
C LEU A 53 -0.75 -14.33 -1.33
N ILE A 54 -1.04 -14.38 -2.64
CA ILE A 54 -1.83 -15.47 -3.19
C ILE A 54 -0.89 -16.66 -3.27
N ALA A 55 -1.11 -17.64 -2.39
CA ALA A 55 -0.37 -18.89 -2.39
C ALA A 55 -0.56 -19.59 -3.75
N THR A 56 0.43 -19.46 -4.63
CA THR A 56 0.43 -20.05 -5.95
C THR A 56 1.58 -21.05 -6.00
N PRO A 57 1.37 -22.33 -6.37
CA PRO A 57 2.43 -23.31 -6.36
C PRO A 57 3.65 -22.84 -7.16
N GLY A 58 4.77 -22.62 -6.48
CA GLY A 58 6.06 -22.27 -7.07
C GLY A 58 6.45 -20.78 -7.04
N VAL A 59 5.52 -19.84 -6.80
CA VAL A 59 5.83 -18.41 -6.63
C VAL A 59 4.76 -17.76 -5.73
N ASP A 60 5.16 -17.22 -4.59
CA ASP A 60 4.28 -16.38 -3.79
C ASP A 60 4.29 -14.96 -4.37
N MET A 61 3.16 -14.50 -4.89
CA MET A 61 2.98 -13.14 -5.40
C MET A 61 1.83 -12.45 -4.67
N LEU A 62 2.02 -11.17 -4.36
CA LEU A 62 0.94 -10.35 -3.84
C LEU A 62 -0.22 -10.24 -4.85
N GLY A 63 -1.45 -10.23 -4.34
CA GLY A 63 -2.65 -10.33 -5.18
C GLY A 63 -2.82 -9.21 -6.22
N ILE A 64 -2.66 -7.94 -5.84
CA ILE A 64 -2.80 -6.81 -6.78
C ILE A 64 -1.73 -6.85 -7.89
N PRO A 65 -0.42 -7.06 -7.61
CA PRO A 65 0.59 -7.25 -8.65
C PRO A 65 0.30 -8.42 -9.59
N PHE A 66 -0.16 -9.55 -9.04
CA PHE A 66 -0.54 -10.71 -9.85
C PHE A 66 -1.69 -10.38 -10.81
N MET A 67 -2.77 -9.80 -10.31
CA MET A 67 -3.92 -9.39 -11.12
C MET A 67 -3.54 -8.36 -12.18
N THR A 68 -2.71 -7.37 -11.83
CA THR A 68 -2.22 -6.37 -12.77
C THR A 68 -1.43 -7.02 -13.90
N THR A 69 -0.58 -8.00 -13.58
CA THR A 69 0.20 -8.75 -14.58
C THR A 69 -0.71 -9.52 -15.55
N LEU A 70 -1.76 -10.18 -15.05
CA LEU A 70 -2.73 -10.88 -15.90
C LEU A 70 -3.48 -9.91 -16.83
N ILE A 71 -3.93 -8.78 -16.30
CA ILE A 71 -4.64 -7.75 -17.09
C ILE A 71 -3.73 -7.20 -18.17
N VAL A 72 -2.49 -6.85 -17.83
CA VAL A 72 -1.48 -6.40 -18.80
C VAL A 72 -1.28 -7.46 -19.88
N GLY A 73 -1.12 -8.73 -19.49
CA GLY A 73 -0.96 -9.85 -20.43
C GLY A 73 -2.11 -9.96 -21.42
N ALA A 74 -3.36 -9.81 -20.95
CA ALA A 74 -4.54 -9.77 -21.83
C ALA A 74 -4.53 -8.52 -22.74
N LEU A 75 -4.18 -7.35 -22.21
CA LEU A 75 -4.13 -6.10 -22.97
C LEU A 75 -3.04 -6.09 -24.05
N MET A 76 -1.98 -6.89 -23.91
CA MET A 76 -0.93 -7.02 -24.92
C MET A 76 -1.45 -7.53 -26.27
N TYR A 77 -2.56 -8.27 -26.28
CA TYR A 77 -3.18 -8.76 -27.51
C TYR A 77 -3.94 -7.66 -28.28
N ILE A 78 -4.20 -6.51 -27.67
CA ILE A 78 -4.91 -5.40 -28.30
C ILE A 78 -3.88 -4.44 -28.95
N PRO A 79 -3.80 -4.35 -30.29
CA PRO A 79 -2.74 -3.59 -30.96
C PRO A 79 -2.72 -2.09 -30.59
N SER A 80 -3.90 -1.51 -30.35
CA SER A 80 -4.04 -0.09 -29.96
C SER A 80 -3.48 0.21 -28.57
N VAL A 81 -3.44 -0.79 -27.68
CA VAL A 81 -2.95 -0.66 -26.29
C VAL A 81 -1.49 -1.07 -26.20
N ARG A 82 -1.07 -2.10 -26.95
CA ARG A 82 0.28 -2.65 -26.95
C ARG A 82 1.37 -1.59 -27.11
N LYS A 83 1.15 -0.55 -27.91
CA LYS A 83 2.11 0.56 -28.11
C LYS A 83 2.46 1.33 -26.83
N TYR A 84 1.63 1.25 -25.80
CA TYR A 84 1.83 1.88 -24.50
C TYR A 84 2.45 0.93 -23.46
N LEU A 85 2.53 -0.38 -23.72
CA LEU A 85 3.09 -1.38 -22.80
C LEU A 85 4.61 -1.49 -22.96
N ARG A 86 5.30 -0.36 -22.78
CA ARG A 86 6.77 -0.27 -22.81
C ARG A 86 7.37 -0.72 -21.47
N PRO A 87 8.63 -1.18 -21.41
CA PRO A 87 9.26 -1.63 -20.17
C PRO A 87 9.11 -0.65 -18.99
N VAL A 88 9.32 0.66 -19.25
CA VAL A 88 9.15 1.72 -18.24
C VAL A 88 7.72 1.78 -17.70
N ASN A 89 6.72 1.72 -18.58
CA ASN A 89 5.32 1.81 -18.16
C ASN A 89 4.89 0.56 -17.40
N LEU A 90 5.38 -0.61 -17.80
CA LEU A 90 5.15 -1.87 -17.10
C LEU A 90 5.78 -1.85 -15.70
N MET A 91 7.01 -1.36 -15.58
CA MET A 91 7.68 -1.18 -14.29
C MET A 91 6.90 -0.22 -13.40
N LEU A 92 6.46 0.94 -13.91
CA LEU A 92 5.66 1.90 -13.14
C LEU A 92 4.33 1.30 -12.68
N LEU A 93 3.62 0.60 -13.57
CA LEU A 93 2.38 -0.10 -13.23
C LEU A 93 2.61 -1.17 -12.16
N TYR A 94 3.71 -1.91 -12.25
CA TYR A 94 4.06 -2.94 -11.27
C TYR A 94 4.40 -2.34 -9.90
N VAL A 95 5.18 -1.25 -9.85
CA VAL A 95 5.48 -0.52 -8.61
C VAL A 95 4.21 0.06 -7.99
N VAL A 96 3.32 0.63 -8.82
CA VAL A 96 1.99 1.10 -8.39
C VAL A 96 1.18 -0.06 -7.80
N ALA A 97 1.13 -1.20 -8.47
CA ALA A 97 0.41 -2.37 -8.00
C ALA A 97 0.95 -2.90 -6.67
N LEU A 98 2.28 -2.95 -6.52
CA LEU A 98 2.94 -3.33 -5.27
C LEU A 98 2.61 -2.36 -4.13
N ALA A 99 2.73 -1.05 -4.37
CA ALA A 99 2.41 -0.03 -3.37
C ALA A 99 0.94 -0.12 -2.95
N SER A 100 0.03 -0.27 -3.92
CA SER A 100 -1.41 -0.44 -3.65
C SER A 100 -1.72 -1.67 -2.82
N SER A 101 -0.99 -2.78 -3.03
CA SER A 101 -1.15 -4.03 -2.29
C SER A 101 -0.88 -3.84 -0.80
N ALA A 102 0.16 -3.08 -0.44
CA ALA A 102 0.46 -2.76 0.96
C ALA A 102 -0.68 -1.97 1.66
N PHE A 103 -1.47 -1.21 0.92
CA PHE A 103 -2.61 -0.45 1.44
C PHE A 103 -3.96 -1.15 1.31
N ALA A 104 -4.04 -2.22 0.51
CA ALA A 104 -5.25 -3.00 0.26
C ALA A 104 -5.24 -4.28 1.10
N ASN A 105 -4.89 -4.18 2.38
CA ASN A 105 -4.78 -5.30 3.29
C ASN A 105 -5.90 -5.26 4.36
N GLN A 106 -6.28 -6.42 4.88
CA GLN A 106 -7.21 -6.54 6.00
C GLN A 106 -6.60 -5.91 7.27
N ASP A 107 -5.28 -5.95 7.41
CA ASP A 107 -4.58 -5.51 8.62
C ASP A 107 -4.40 -3.99 8.72
N SER A 108 -4.70 -3.24 7.64
CA SER A 108 -4.52 -1.79 7.65
C SER A 108 -5.43 -1.10 6.63
N PRO A 109 -6.19 -0.05 7.00
CA PRO A 109 -6.32 0.56 8.33
C PRO A 109 -7.65 0.26 9.06
N TRP A 110 -8.57 -0.51 8.48
CA TRP A 110 -9.98 -0.48 8.93
C TRP A 110 -10.45 -1.68 9.75
N ARG A 111 -9.77 -2.82 9.71
CA ARG A 111 -10.29 -4.08 10.27
C ARG A 111 -9.48 -4.62 11.44
N GLU A 112 -8.27 -4.12 11.68
CA GLU A 112 -7.45 -4.53 12.81
C GLU A 112 -7.80 -3.76 14.08
N ALA A 113 -8.30 -4.46 15.09
CA ALA A 113 -8.61 -3.89 16.41
C ALA A 113 -7.38 -3.37 17.18
N PHE A 114 -6.17 -3.57 16.64
CA PHE A 114 -4.89 -3.11 17.17
C PHE A 114 -4.29 -1.95 16.36
N GLU A 115 -4.96 -1.51 15.29
CA GLU A 115 -4.52 -0.34 14.53
C GLU A 115 -4.56 0.89 15.46
N PRO A 116 -3.48 1.69 15.57
CA PRO A 116 -3.37 2.73 16.58
C PRO A 116 -4.56 3.71 16.68
N VAL A 117 -5.19 4.10 15.57
CA VAL A 117 -6.37 4.97 15.52
C VAL A 117 -7.58 4.36 16.21
N ILE A 118 -7.73 3.03 16.21
CA ILE A 118 -8.85 2.32 16.85
C ILE A 118 -8.45 1.40 18.01
N ALA A 119 -7.15 1.30 18.32
CA ALA A 119 -6.59 0.33 19.26
C ALA A 119 -7.18 0.41 20.67
N ARG A 120 -7.49 1.63 21.16
CA ARG A 120 -8.11 1.82 22.50
C ARG A 120 -9.49 1.20 22.65
N VAL A 121 -10.15 0.85 21.55
CA VAL A 121 -11.47 0.19 21.58
C VAL A 121 -11.33 -1.30 21.87
N GLY A 122 -10.33 -1.95 21.27
CA GLY A 122 -10.09 -3.39 21.35
C GLY A 122 -9.02 -3.83 22.35
N THR A 123 -8.20 -2.92 22.88
CA THR A 123 -7.05 -3.23 23.74
C THR A 123 -7.33 -2.90 25.21
N ASP A 124 -6.76 -3.68 26.13
CA ASP A 124 -6.89 -3.49 27.58
C ASP A 124 -6.42 -2.08 28.01
N PRO A 125 -7.20 -1.35 28.84
CA PRO A 125 -6.84 -0.02 29.33
C PRO A 125 -5.49 0.05 30.05
N ALA A 126 -5.08 -1.02 30.75
CA ALA A 126 -3.79 -1.09 31.44
C ALA A 126 -2.61 -1.06 30.46
N VAL A 127 -2.78 -1.65 29.27
CA VAL A 127 -1.79 -1.58 28.18
C VAL A 127 -1.81 -0.21 27.53
N MET A 128 -3.00 0.32 27.27
CA MET A 128 -3.17 1.61 26.60
C MET A 128 -2.78 2.81 27.47
N ALA A 129 -2.59 2.63 28.78
CA ALA A 129 -2.06 3.65 29.69
C ALA A 129 -0.65 4.12 29.31
N TYR A 130 0.14 3.29 28.62
CA TYR A 130 1.51 3.62 28.19
C TYR A 130 1.57 4.17 26.76
N VAL A 131 0.44 4.19 26.05
CA VAL A 131 0.37 4.68 24.67
C VAL A 131 -0.05 6.16 24.71
N PRO A 132 0.70 7.07 24.08
CA PRO A 132 0.31 8.48 24.00
C PRO A 132 -0.96 8.69 23.15
N GLU A 133 -1.75 9.73 23.46
CA GLU A 133 -2.99 10.03 22.72
C GLU A 133 -2.76 10.44 21.26
N PHE A 134 -1.61 11.03 20.95
CA PHE A 134 -1.25 11.34 19.55
C PHE A 134 -0.90 10.09 18.73
N VAL A 135 -0.65 8.96 19.37
CA VAL A 135 -0.44 7.66 18.71
C VAL A 135 -1.76 6.92 18.60
N SER A 136 -2.54 6.92 19.68
CA SER A 136 -3.85 6.29 19.75
C SER A 136 -4.85 7.21 20.45
N PRO A 137 -5.86 7.74 19.73
CA PRO A 137 -6.73 8.79 20.22
C PRO A 137 -7.57 8.30 21.42
N PRO A 138 -8.19 9.20 22.18
CA PRO A 138 -9.11 8.83 23.25
C PRO A 138 -10.18 7.84 22.78
N ARG A 139 -10.59 6.94 23.67
CA ARG A 139 -11.50 5.84 23.34
C ARG A 139 -12.81 6.36 22.77
N GLU A 140 -13.34 7.46 23.30
CA GLU A 140 -14.59 8.07 22.83
C GLU A 140 -14.48 8.54 21.38
N ALA A 141 -13.33 9.10 20.98
CA ALA A 141 -13.09 9.53 19.60
C ALA A 141 -13.00 8.34 18.64
N ALA A 142 -12.31 7.27 19.05
CA ALA A 142 -12.22 6.04 18.27
C ALA A 142 -13.59 5.35 18.14
N GLU A 143 -14.38 5.28 19.22
CA GLU A 143 -15.74 4.74 19.18
C GLU A 143 -16.66 5.57 18.28
N ALA A 144 -16.54 6.90 18.29
CA ALA A 144 -17.29 7.79 17.39
C ALA A 144 -16.94 7.54 15.91
N LEU A 145 -15.68 7.26 15.61
CA LEU A 145 -15.23 6.90 14.26
C LEU A 145 -15.82 5.55 13.80
N ILE A 146 -15.81 4.54 14.67
CA ILE A 146 -16.30 3.18 14.35
C ILE A 146 -17.82 3.15 14.22
N ARG A 147 -18.52 3.70 15.21
CA ARG A 147 -20.00 3.65 15.27
C ARG A 147 -20.64 4.61 14.26
N GLY A 148 -19.87 5.59 13.79
CA GLY A 148 -20.37 6.68 12.98
C GLY A 148 -21.13 7.71 13.83
N THR A 149 -20.99 8.97 13.47
CA THR A 149 -21.64 10.09 14.15
C THR A 149 -22.86 10.63 13.40
N GLY A 150 -23.19 10.04 12.24
CA GLY A 150 -24.27 10.50 11.35
C GLY A 150 -23.97 11.81 10.59
N SER A 151 -22.86 12.49 10.89
CA SER A 151 -22.39 13.68 10.17
C SER A 151 -20.87 13.81 10.24
N ILE A 152 -20.24 14.16 9.12
CA ILE A 152 -18.79 14.45 9.04
C ILE A 152 -18.38 15.54 10.03
N THR A 153 -19.24 16.53 10.28
CA THR A 153 -18.94 17.65 11.19
C THR A 153 -18.99 17.26 12.67
N ALA A 154 -19.66 16.16 13.01
CA ALA A 154 -19.77 15.65 14.38
C ALA A 154 -18.59 14.73 14.76
N ILE A 155 -17.72 14.39 13.81
CA ILE A 155 -16.52 13.60 14.07
C ILE A 155 -15.52 14.46 14.85
N PRO A 156 -14.93 13.96 15.96
CA PRO A 156 -13.96 14.72 16.77
C PRO A 156 -12.59 14.79 16.08
N TRP A 157 -12.52 15.47 14.93
CA TRP A 157 -11.31 15.56 14.11
C TRP A 157 -10.10 16.08 14.87
N GLY A 158 -10.28 17.02 15.81
CA GLY A 158 -9.18 17.54 16.61
C GLY A 158 -8.45 16.47 17.44
N GLN A 159 -9.17 15.42 17.84
CA GLN A 159 -8.61 14.30 18.61
C GLN A 159 -8.08 13.19 17.69
N LEU A 160 -8.68 13.01 16.51
CA LEU A 160 -8.30 11.96 15.55
C LEU A 160 -7.12 12.36 14.64
N LEU A 161 -7.03 13.62 14.24
CA LEU A 161 -6.02 14.10 13.28
C LEU A 161 -4.58 13.85 13.73
N PRO A 162 -4.20 14.04 15.02
CA PRO A 162 -2.85 13.72 15.48
C PRO A 162 -2.50 12.23 15.25
N ALA A 163 -3.41 11.31 15.60
CA ALA A 163 -3.20 9.88 15.42
C ALA A 163 -3.15 9.47 13.94
N ILE A 164 -4.04 10.02 13.11
CA ILE A 164 -4.01 9.82 11.65
C ILE A 164 -2.68 10.33 11.07
N THR A 165 -2.24 11.51 11.49
CA THR A 165 -0.98 12.11 11.01
C THR A 165 0.22 11.28 11.46
N TRP A 166 0.23 10.82 12.72
CA TRP A 166 1.26 9.93 13.24
C TRP A 166 1.32 8.62 12.46
N ARG A 167 0.17 8.06 12.08
CA ARG A 167 0.08 6.85 11.26
C ARG A 167 0.76 7.05 9.90
N PHE A 168 0.50 8.18 9.24
CA PHE A 168 1.17 8.55 7.99
C PHE A 168 2.68 8.70 8.17
N PHE A 169 3.13 9.39 9.23
CA PHE A 169 4.56 9.55 9.49
C PHE A 169 5.25 8.22 9.77
N THR A 170 4.62 7.32 10.52
CA THR A 170 5.17 5.99 10.81
C THR A 170 5.42 5.23 9.50
N PHE A 171 4.43 5.21 8.59
CA PHE A 171 4.64 4.62 7.26
C PHE A 171 5.75 5.33 6.47
N ALA A 172 5.77 6.65 6.46
CA ALA A 172 6.77 7.43 5.73
C ALA A 172 8.20 7.17 6.26
N PHE A 173 8.37 7.04 7.59
CA PHE A 173 9.65 6.69 8.19
C PHE A 173 10.08 5.28 7.80
N PHE A 174 9.21 4.28 7.89
CA PHE A 174 9.52 2.92 7.44
C PHE A 174 9.87 2.87 5.96
N ALA A 175 9.11 3.56 5.10
CA ALA A 175 9.41 3.65 3.68
C ALA A 175 10.77 4.33 3.42
N GLY A 176 11.05 5.44 4.12
CA GLY A 176 12.32 6.16 4.02
C GLY A 176 13.52 5.31 4.46
N ILE A 177 13.38 4.57 5.56
CA ILE A 177 14.40 3.62 6.04
C ILE A 177 14.65 2.54 4.99
N SER A 178 13.59 1.93 4.45
CA SER A 178 13.70 0.88 3.40
C SER A 178 14.41 1.40 2.15
N VAL A 179 14.06 2.60 1.67
CA VAL A 179 14.74 3.23 0.53
C VAL A 179 16.20 3.52 0.85
N GLY A 180 16.50 3.99 2.06
CA GLY A 180 17.86 4.21 2.54
C GLY A 180 18.70 2.93 2.54
N LEU A 181 18.16 1.83 3.07
CA LEU A 181 18.83 0.52 3.10
C LEU A 181 19.08 -0.01 1.69
N ILE A 182 18.09 0.04 0.80
CA ILE A 182 18.26 -0.39 -0.61
C ILE A 182 19.35 0.45 -1.29
N SER A 183 19.42 1.75 -1.00
CA SER A 183 20.44 2.62 -1.59
C SER A 183 21.86 2.27 -1.10
N ILE A 184 22.01 1.88 0.17
CA ILE A 184 23.29 1.37 0.71
C ILE A 184 23.68 0.07 0.02
N PHE A 185 22.76 -0.91 -0.07
CA PHE A 185 23.05 -2.19 -0.71
C PHE A 185 23.35 -2.03 -2.20
N ARG A 186 22.60 -1.20 -2.92
CA ARG A 186 22.84 -0.91 -4.34
C ARG A 186 24.24 -0.34 -4.55
N ARG A 187 24.67 0.60 -3.70
CA ARG A 187 26.02 1.17 -3.77
C ARG A 187 27.07 0.08 -3.56
N GLN A 188 26.91 -0.74 -2.52
CA GLN A 188 27.84 -1.84 -2.24
C GLN A 188 27.89 -2.88 -3.35
N TRP A 189 26.77 -3.15 -4.02
CA TRP A 189 26.72 -4.12 -5.11
C TRP A 189 27.41 -3.59 -6.38
N ILE A 190 27.18 -2.32 -6.72
CA ILE A 190 27.88 -1.63 -7.83
C ILE A 190 29.39 -1.53 -7.54
N ASP A 191 29.79 -1.34 -6.27
CA ASP A 191 31.21 -1.27 -5.89
C ASP A 191 31.91 -2.65 -5.94
N VAL A 192 31.16 -3.76 -5.99
CA VAL A 192 31.69 -5.15 -6.05
C VAL A 192 31.76 -5.68 -7.49
N GLU A 193 30.95 -5.15 -8.41
CA GLU A 193 30.99 -5.47 -9.85
C GLU A 193 32.04 -4.64 -10.62
#